data_AF-A0A5B7K068-F1
#
_entry.id   AF-A0A5B7K068-F1
#
_cell.length_a   1.000
_cell.length_b   1.000
_cell.length_c   1.000
_cell.angle_alpha   90.00
_cell.angle_beta   90.00
_cell.angle_gamma   90.00
#
_symmetry.space_group_name_H-M   'P 1'
#
loop_
_entity.id
_entity.type
_entity.pdbx_description
1 polymer ?
#
loop_
_entity_poly.entity_id
_entity_poly.type
_entity_poly.pdbx_seq_one_letter_code
_entity_poly.pdbx_strand_id
1 'polypeptide(L)' 'MQRSDRLQYMGEEERLLLVDLIRENRAVLSRATDARSIPLKVRTWEKVAKSLAASGLGPQRTVKQQRRYGRT' A
#
# COMPACT_ATOMS: atom_id res chain seq x y z
N MET A 1 26.05 -2.62 11.90
CA MET A 1 24.88 -2.71 11.00
C MET A 1 24.20 -1.35 10.93
N GLN A 2 24.48 -0.54 9.90
CA GLN A 2 23.77 0.73 9.71
C GLN A 2 22.40 0.43 9.08
N ARG A 3 21.33 0.55 9.87
CA ARG A 3 19.96 0.66 9.34
C ARG A 3 19.79 2.08 8.81
N SER A 4 20.18 2.30 7.56
CA SER A 4 19.77 3.50 6.85
C SER A 4 18.30 3.34 6.46
N ASP A 5 17.38 3.71 7.36
CA ASP A 5 15.99 4.04 7.05
C ASP A 5 15.94 5.36 6.24
N ARG A 6 16.73 5.46 5.16
CA ARG A 6 16.51 6.48 4.13
C ARG A 6 15.18 6.10 3.50
N LEU A 7 14.15 6.89 3.76
CA LEU A 7 12.87 6.85 3.04
C LEU A 7 13.16 6.80 1.54
N GLN A 8 13.16 5.60 0.97
CA GLN A 8 13.31 5.43 -0.48
C GLN A 8 12.09 6.10 -1.11
N TYR A 9 12.34 7.11 -1.95
CA TYR A 9 11.26 7.74 -2.71
C TYR A 9 10.54 6.68 -3.54
N MET A 10 9.21 6.80 -3.63
CA MET A 10 8.39 5.94 -4.49
C MET A 10 8.56 6.40 -5.92
N GLY A 11 8.97 5.49 -6.80
CA GLY A 11 9.04 5.76 -8.23
C GLY A 11 7.67 6.17 -8.76
N GLU A 12 7.62 6.93 -9.85
CA GLU A 12 6.36 7.42 -10.41
C GLU A 12 5.44 6.27 -10.83
N GLU A 13 5.96 5.29 -11.55
CA GLU A 13 5.21 4.08 -11.96
C GLU A 13 4.75 3.26 -10.75
N GLU A 14 5.61 3.11 -9.74
CA GLU A 14 5.27 2.44 -8.48
C GLU A 14 4.10 3.16 -7.78
N ARG A 15 4.12 4.50 -7.78
CA ARG A 15 3.07 5.32 -7.18
C ARG A 15 1.75 5.22 -7.95
N LEU A 16 1.81 5.29 -9.28
CA LEU A 16 0.62 5.18 -10.14
C LEU A 16 -0.06 3.83 -9.94
N LEU A 17 0.71 2.74 -9.96
CA LEU A 17 0.19 1.40 -9.70
C LEU A 17 -0.43 1.30 -8.30
N LEU A 18 0.23 1.86 -7.27
CA LEU A 18 -0.33 1.86 -5.92
C LEU A 18 -1.68 2.61 -5.86
N VAL A 19 -1.79 3.76 -6.53
CA VAL A 19 -3.04 4.54 -6.59
C VAL A 19 -4.13 3.73 -7.28
N ASP A 20 -3.84 3.05 -8.39
CA ASP A 20 -4.80 2.24 -9.11
C ASP A 20 -5.27 1.04 -8.28
N LEU A 21 -4.35 0.33 -7.62
CA LEU A 21 -4.70 -0.76 -6.70
C LEU A 21 -5.58 -0.28 -5.54
N ILE A 22 -5.34 0.92 -5.00
CA ILE A 22 -6.19 1.52 -3.97
C ILE A 22 -7.58 1.85 -4.54
N ARG A 23 -7.66 2.39 -5.76
CA ARG A 23 -8.92 2.71 -6.43
C ARG A 23 -9.76 1.47 -6.69
N GLU A 24 -9.16 0.39 -7.20
CA GLU A 24 -9.83 -0.90 -7.42
C GLU A 24 -10.44 -1.45 -6.13
N ASN A 25 -9.75 -1.27 -5.00
CA ASN A 25 -10.17 -1.80 -3.71
C ASN A 25 -10.87 -0.73 -2.82
N ARG A 26 -11.24 0.42 -3.40
CA ARG A 26 -11.79 1.57 -2.67
C ARG A 26 -13.01 1.19 -1.84
N ALA A 27 -13.90 0.36 -2.37
CA ALA A 27 -15.13 -0.07 -1.70
C ALA A 27 -14.90 -0.75 -0.34
N VAL A 28 -13.73 -1.37 -0.12
CA VAL A 28 -13.36 -1.96 1.18
C VAL A 28 -12.55 -0.95 2.00
N LEU A 29 -11.59 -0.28 1.38
CA LEU A 29 -10.66 0.62 2.05
C LEU A 29 -11.33 1.89 2.60
N SER A 30 -12.37 2.39 1.92
CA SER A 30 -13.11 3.60 2.30
C SER A 30 -14.24 3.37 3.30
N ARG A 31 -14.56 2.11 3.67
CA ARG A 31 -15.59 1.82 4.67
C ARG A 31 -15.26 2.47 6.01
N ALA A 32 -16.26 2.73 6.85
CA ALA A 32 -16.01 3.09 8.25
C ALA A 32 -15.16 1.99 8.92
N THR A 33 -14.25 2.39 9.81
CA THR A 33 -13.42 1.43 10.54
C THR A 33 -14.19 0.94 11.75
N ASP A 34 -14.58 -0.33 11.73
CA ASP A 34 -15.29 -1.03 12.80
C ASP A 34 -14.70 -2.43 12.99
N ALA A 35 -15.12 -3.15 14.04
CA ALA A 35 -14.59 -4.47 14.36
C ALA A 35 -14.71 -5.49 13.22
N ARG A 36 -15.71 -5.36 12.33
CA ARG A 36 -15.92 -6.26 11.18
C ARG A 36 -15.12 -5.83 9.96
N SER A 37 -14.89 -4.53 9.78
CA SER A 37 -14.17 -3.99 8.63
C SER A 37 -12.65 -4.00 8.82
N ILE A 38 -12.14 -4.02 10.06
CA ILE A 38 -10.69 -4.10 10.34
C ILE A 38 -10.04 -5.31 9.66
N PRO A 39 -10.50 -6.56 9.84
CA PRO A 39 -9.88 -7.72 9.21
C PRO A 39 -9.93 -7.66 7.67
N LEU A 40 -11.04 -7.15 7.12
CA LEU A 40 -11.20 -6.97 5.68
C LEU A 40 -10.19 -5.97 5.14
N LYS A 41 -10.06 -4.80 5.78
CA LYS A 41 -9.09 -3.78 5.38
C LYS A 41 -7.66 -4.29 5.49
N VAL A 42 -7.31 -5.02 6.55
CA VAL A 42 -5.97 -5.60 6.70
C VAL A 42 -5.65 -6.53 5.54
N ARG A 43 -6.54 -7.50 5.24
CA ARG A 43 -6.36 -8.43 4.10
C ARG A 43 -6.28 -7.69 2.77
N THR A 44 -7.09 -6.65 2.58
CA THR A 44 -7.03 -5.83 1.36
C THR A 44 -5.71 -5.10 1.23
N TRP A 45 -5.16 -4.53 2.30
CA TRP A 45 -3.84 -3.91 2.26
C TRP A 45 -2.72 -4.92 2.02
N GLU A 46 -2.80 -6.13 2.58
CA GLU A 46 -1.87 -7.21 2.27
C GLU A 46 -1.93 -7.61 0.80
N LYS A 47 -3.14 -7.68 0.22
CA LYS A 47 -3.34 -7.92 -1.22
C LYS A 47 -2.66 -6.84 -2.06
N VAL A 48 -2.91 -5.56 -1.76
CA VAL A 48 -2.27 -4.42 -2.44
C VAL A 48 -0.74 -4.51 -2.35
N ALA A 49 -0.21 -4.80 -1.16
CA ALA A 49 1.24 -4.93 -0.96
C ALA A 49 1.84 -6.08 -1.78
N LYS A 50 1.16 -7.23 -1.86
CA LYS A 50 1.59 -8.36 -2.70
C LYS A 50 1.58 -8.01 -4.18
N SER A 51 0.52 -7.36 -4.67
CA SER A 51 0.42 -6.93 -6.07
C SER A 51 1.51 -5.91 -6.43
N LEU A 52 1.79 -4.95 -5.55
CA LEU A 52 2.85 -3.96 -5.76
C LEU A 52 4.25 -4.60 -5.71
N ALA A 53 4.48 -5.56 -4.82
CA ALA A 53 5.76 -6.28 -4.78
C ALA A 53 5.96 -7.17 -6.01
N ALA A 54 4.88 -7.77 -6.53
CA ALA A 54 4.91 -8.63 -7.71
C ALA A 54 5.19 -7.87 -9.01
N SER A 55 4.92 -6.56 -9.07
CA SER A 55 5.22 -5.75 -10.27
C SER A 55 6.71 -5.49 -10.47
N GLY A 56 7.54 -5.66 -9.43
CA GLY A 56 8.98 -5.43 -9.51
C GLY A 56 9.38 -3.96 -9.68
N LEU A 57 8.43 -3.02 -9.60
CA LEU A 57 8.66 -1.57 -9.82
C LEU A 57 9.42 -0.88 -8.68
N GLY A 58 9.68 -1.58 -7.58
CA GLY A 58 10.34 -1.02 -6.42
C GLY A 58 10.65 -2.04 -5.33
N PRO A 59 11.30 -1.58 -4.25
CA PRO A 59 11.59 -2.41 -3.09
C PRO A 59 10.30 -2.81 -2.36
N GLN A 60 10.33 -3.90 -1.60
CA GLN A 60 9.17 -4.26 -0.77
C GLN A 60 8.88 -3.16 0.25
N ARG A 61 7.68 -2.58 0.15
CA ARG A 61 7.20 -1.55 1.07
C ARG A 61 6.25 -2.10 2.12
N THR A 62 6.37 -1.58 3.33
CA THR A 62 5.40 -1.84 4.40
C THR A 62 4.05 -1.18 4.11
N VAL A 63 2.96 -1.72 4.65
CA VAL A 63 1.62 -1.12 4.55
C VAL A 63 1.60 0.33 5.07
N LYS A 64 2.40 0.64 6.10
CA LYS A 64 2.53 2.01 6.64
C LYS A 64 3.10 2.98 5.61
N GLN A 65 4.12 2.57 4.86
CA GLN A 65 4.70 3.37 3.78
C GLN A 65 3.69 3.55 2.65
N GLN A 66 3.05 2.47 2.19
CA GLN A 66 2.05 2.53 1.11
C GLN A 66 0.87 3.45 1.46
N ARG A 67 0.34 3.38 2.69
CA ARG A 67 -0.70 4.29 3.17
C ARG A 67 -0.29 5.76 3.15
N ARG A 68 0.99 6.06 3.36
CA ARG A 68 1.51 7.43 3.30
C ARG A 68 1.51 7.97 1.86
N TYR A 69 1.97 7.17 0.91
CA TYR A 69 2.05 7.57 -0.51
C TYR A 69 0.69 7.54 -1.23
N GLY A 70 -0.23 6.66 -0.82
CA GLY A 70 -1.59 6.62 -1.37
C GLY A 70 -2.51 7.75 -0.88
N ARG A 71 -2.02 8.64 0.00
CA ARG A 71 -2.76 9.79 0.53
C ARG A 71 -2.35 11.12 -0.10
N THR A 72 -1.21 11.15 -0.80
CA THR A 72 -0.66 12.28 -1.54
C THR A 72 -0.99 12.17 -3.01
#